data_AF-A1L2Q0-F1
#
_entry.id   AF-A1L2Q0-F1
#
_cell.length_a   1.000
_cell.length_b   1.000
_cell.length_c   1.000
_cell.angle_alpha   90.00
_cell.angle_beta   90.00
_cell.angle_gamma   90.00
#
_symmetry.space_group_name_H-M   'P 1'
#
loop_
_entity.id
_entity.type
_entity.pdbx_description
1 polymer ?
#
loop_
_entity_poly.entity_id
_entity_poly.type
_entity_poly.pdbx_seq_one_letter_code
_entity_poly.pdbx_strand_id
1 'polypeptide(L)'
;MIFSLITPLNILVCAVCCFSTALTIDDIIHVKLNNDLENGILENEEVFSDCQVKDMTKWDKLFTMLENSQMRENMLLQTVDEVVSVELQSLRAEMLQFVSNFAGACASNIEKSTVKITTELNRSLASKCEQAQRRENSLNTKKENDLENAVLLNFNISERISRIEEALLLRTTEDSSNCAETSSALEAVQQMLDQTNAKLQTAQSWISQRYLPGGCELAILFPMRSPKIYASVHPADMTLQAFSFCVWVKVTEALDKTIVFSYGTKRNPYEIQLYLNHQSSVLVIGGDQNKVIADNVVEPSNWTNVCGTWSSENGKATLWVNGNNRVTSYDIAKGHEIPNRGIFQLGQEKNGCCVGGGFDELLSFSGKITGFNLWDKELSDEEITLTGTEQGCSVRGNVVGWGTTEILLHGGAQYIH
;
A
#
# COMPACT_ATOMS: atom_id res chain seq x y z
N MET A 1 -21.76 19.50 37.67
CA MET A 1 -20.45 19.58 36.99
C MET A 1 -19.48 18.49 37.52
N ILE A 2 -19.96 17.27 37.80
CA ILE A 2 -19.15 16.12 38.27
C ILE A 2 -19.42 14.85 37.42
N PHE A 3 -20.51 14.81 36.66
CA PHE A 3 -20.88 13.70 35.78
C PHE A 3 -20.19 13.70 34.40
N SER A 4 -19.36 14.70 34.06
CA SER A 4 -18.70 14.82 32.75
C SER A 4 -17.26 14.26 32.69
N LEU A 5 -16.72 13.77 33.82
CA LEU A 5 -15.36 13.23 33.91
C LEU A 5 -15.29 11.71 34.12
N ILE A 6 -16.43 11.05 34.33
CA ILE A 6 -16.50 9.61 34.66
C ILE A 6 -16.46 8.72 33.39
N THR A 7 -16.93 9.24 32.25
CA THR A 7 -16.94 8.52 30.97
C THR A 7 -15.56 8.32 30.33
N PRO A 8 -14.62 9.29 30.29
CA PRO A 8 -13.29 9.04 29.73
C PRO A 8 -12.39 8.19 30.65
N LEU A 9 -12.62 8.20 31.97
CA LEU A 9 -11.84 7.42 32.93
C LEU A 9 -12.17 5.92 32.86
N ASN A 10 -13.45 5.56 32.67
CA ASN A 10 -13.86 4.16 32.49
C ASN A 10 -13.38 3.56 31.15
N ILE A 11 -13.22 4.37 30.11
CA ILE A 11 -12.67 3.93 28.81
C ILE A 11 -11.16 3.69 28.92
N LEU A 12 -10.45 4.56 29.66
CA LEU A 12 -9.01 4.41 29.92
C LEU A 12 -8.72 3.15 30.76
N VAL A 13 -9.55 2.86 31.78
CA VAL A 13 -9.43 1.66 32.60
C VAL A 13 -9.74 0.39 31.80
N CYS A 14 -10.75 0.40 30.92
CA CYS A 14 -11.01 -0.72 30.00
C CYS A 14 -9.85 -0.95 29.02
N ALA A 15 -9.22 0.09 28.51
CA ALA A 15 -8.04 -0.05 27.64
C ALA A 15 -6.86 -0.68 28.38
N VAL A 16 -6.56 -0.22 29.61
CA VAL A 16 -5.48 -0.75 30.44
C VAL A 16 -5.73 -2.21 30.86
N CYS A 17 -6.99 -2.59 31.12
CA CYS A 17 -7.37 -3.98 31.43
C CYS A 17 -7.32 -4.91 30.21
N CYS A 18 -7.63 -4.43 28.99
CA CYS A 18 -7.50 -5.24 27.77
C CYS A 18 -6.05 -5.42 27.30
N PHE A 19 -5.14 -4.50 27.64
CA PHE A 19 -3.70 -4.67 27.37
C PHE A 19 -3.00 -5.60 28.37
N SER A 20 -3.57 -5.81 29.56
CA SER A 20 -2.99 -6.67 30.60
C SER A 20 -3.40 -8.15 30.51
N THR A 21 -4.43 -8.48 29.73
CA THR A 21 -4.78 -9.89 29.44
C THR A 21 -3.97 -10.51 28.30
N ALA A 22 -3.08 -9.74 27.65
CA ALA A 22 -2.14 -10.23 26.63
C ALA A 22 -0.77 -10.64 27.19
N LEU A 23 -0.53 -10.51 28.51
CA LEU A 23 0.65 -11.05 29.17
C LEU A 23 0.27 -12.38 29.82
N THR A 24 0.75 -13.45 29.19
CA THR A 24 0.65 -14.83 29.65
C THR A 24 1.12 -14.95 31.10
N ILE A 25 0.22 -15.43 31.97
CA ILE A 25 0.50 -15.87 33.33
C ILE A 25 1.29 -17.18 33.22
N ASP A 26 2.62 -17.09 33.06
CA ASP A 26 3.52 -18.22 33.34
C ASP A 26 4.93 -17.81 33.80
N ASP A 27 5.29 -16.51 33.80
CA ASP A 27 6.67 -16.07 34.05
C ASP A 27 6.92 -15.28 35.35
N ILE A 28 5.97 -15.21 36.30
CA ILE A 28 6.20 -14.44 37.56
C ILE A 28 5.75 -15.20 38.81
N ILE A 29 6.26 -16.41 39.06
CA ILE A 29 6.46 -16.91 40.44
C ILE A 29 7.67 -17.84 40.49
N HIS A 30 8.87 -17.27 40.59
CA HIS A 30 10.00 -17.94 41.26
C HIS A 30 10.91 -16.89 41.89
N VAL A 31 10.50 -16.37 43.05
CA VAL A 31 11.43 -15.70 43.98
C VAL A 31 11.55 -16.58 45.21
N LYS A 32 12.66 -17.31 45.25
CA LYS A 32 13.12 -18.12 46.37
C LYS A 32 13.83 -17.19 47.34
N LEU A 33 13.19 -16.85 48.46
CA LEU A 33 13.84 -16.17 49.58
C LEU A 33 14.46 -17.23 50.49
N ASN A 34 15.74 -17.53 50.24
CA ASN A 34 16.61 -18.18 51.22
C ASN A 34 16.91 -17.17 52.33
N ASN A 35 16.63 -17.52 53.58
CA ASN A 35 17.23 -16.90 54.76
C ASN A 35 17.85 -18.01 55.61
N ASP A 36 19.08 -18.36 55.28
CA ASP A 36 20.01 -19.01 56.21
C ASP A 36 20.75 -17.90 56.95
N LEU A 37 20.47 -17.73 58.24
CA LEU A 37 21.28 -16.94 59.16
C LEU A 37 21.49 -17.75 60.44
N GLU A 38 22.43 -18.71 60.38
CA GLU A 38 23.01 -19.32 61.58
C GLU A 38 23.93 -18.29 62.26
N ASN A 39 23.53 -17.81 63.43
CA ASN A 39 24.44 -17.12 64.34
C ASN A 39 25.11 -18.15 65.25
N GLY A 40 26.41 -18.32 65.08
CA GLY A 40 27.27 -19.02 66.03
C GLY A 40 27.40 -18.23 67.33
N ILE A 41 27.29 -18.92 68.46
CA ILE A 41 27.70 -18.42 69.77
C ILE A 41 28.75 -19.38 70.32
N LEU A 42 29.94 -18.85 70.54
CA LEU A 42 31.05 -19.49 71.22
C LEU A 42 30.73 -19.66 72.71
N GLU A 43 30.97 -20.88 73.20
CA GLU A 43 30.99 -21.24 74.60
C GLU A 43 32.03 -20.40 75.36
N ASN A 44 31.61 -19.81 76.49
CA ASN A 44 32.50 -19.50 77.59
C ASN A 44 31.87 -20.08 78.86
N GLU A 45 32.58 -21.03 79.45
CA GLU A 45 32.40 -21.48 80.82
C GLU A 45 32.58 -20.30 81.78
N GLU A 46 31.77 -20.23 82.84
CA GLU A 46 32.27 -20.09 84.21
C GLU A 46 31.15 -20.28 85.26
N VAL A 47 31.35 -21.33 86.08
CA VAL A 47 31.04 -21.48 87.52
C VAL A 47 29.59 -21.46 88.02
N PHE A 48 29.15 -22.64 88.48
CA PHE A 48 28.05 -22.85 89.43
C PHE A 48 28.42 -22.37 90.84
N SER A 49 27.46 -21.79 91.57
CA SER A 49 27.30 -22.12 93.00
C SER A 49 25.83 -22.17 93.44
N ASP A 50 25.52 -23.37 93.91
CA ASP A 50 24.62 -23.76 94.99
C ASP A 50 23.11 -23.90 94.74
N CYS A 51 22.66 -25.14 94.96
CA CYS A 51 21.29 -25.60 94.84
C CYS A 51 20.57 -25.50 96.18
N GLN A 52 19.34 -24.99 96.17
CA GLN A 52 18.30 -25.48 97.07
C GLN A 52 16.98 -25.67 96.32
N VAL A 53 16.58 -26.94 96.23
CA VAL A 53 15.25 -27.37 95.78
C VAL A 53 14.24 -26.94 96.84
N LYS A 54 13.23 -26.17 96.44
CA LYS A 54 12.12 -25.76 97.29
C LYS A 54 10.82 -26.29 96.69
N ASP A 55 10.01 -26.93 97.53
CA ASP A 55 8.73 -27.53 97.16
C ASP A 55 7.80 -26.54 96.43
N MET A 56 7.31 -26.97 95.27
CA MET A 56 6.38 -26.21 94.43
C MET A 56 5.02 -26.05 95.10
N THR A 57 4.60 -24.81 95.27
CA THR A 57 3.30 -24.43 95.82
C THR A 57 2.17 -24.67 94.82
N LYS A 58 0.91 -24.63 95.28
CA LYS A 58 -0.31 -24.72 94.43
C LYS A 58 -0.28 -23.74 93.26
N TRP A 59 0.38 -22.59 93.44
CA TRP A 59 0.60 -21.59 92.41
C TRP A 59 1.64 -22.02 91.39
N ASP A 60 2.71 -22.72 91.78
CA ASP A 60 3.69 -23.25 90.83
C ASP A 60 3.11 -24.36 89.94
N LYS A 61 2.15 -25.15 90.46
CA LYS A 61 1.36 -26.11 89.67
C LYS A 61 0.34 -25.44 88.75
N LEU A 62 -0.25 -24.32 89.19
CA LEU A 62 -1.17 -23.53 88.38
C LEU A 62 -0.42 -22.77 87.28
N PHE A 63 0.77 -22.26 87.61
CA PHE A 63 1.68 -21.62 86.67
C PHE A 63 2.21 -22.66 85.69
N THR A 64 2.66 -23.86 86.07
CA THR A 64 3.02 -24.90 85.09
C THR A 64 1.84 -25.39 84.23
N MET A 65 0.59 -25.35 84.74
CA MET A 65 -0.61 -25.58 83.91
C MET A 65 -0.98 -24.40 82.99
N LEU A 66 -0.65 -23.16 83.37
CA LEU A 66 -0.85 -21.94 82.58
C LEU A 66 0.34 -21.60 81.67
N GLU A 67 1.49 -22.22 81.91
CA GLU A 67 2.76 -22.13 81.21
C GLU A 67 2.83 -23.21 80.12
N ASN A 68 1.73 -23.40 79.41
CA ASN A 68 1.81 -23.89 78.05
C ASN A 68 1.25 -22.82 77.14
N SER A 69 2.06 -21.76 77.00
CA SER A 69 1.89 -20.70 76.00
C SER A 69 1.55 -21.29 74.63
N GLN A 70 2.16 -22.43 74.30
CA GLN A 70 1.92 -23.17 73.06
C GLN A 70 0.46 -23.60 72.87
N MET A 71 -0.27 -24.02 73.91
CA MET A 71 -1.68 -24.43 73.75
C MET A 71 -2.60 -23.23 73.54
N ARG A 72 -2.32 -22.11 74.22
CA ARG A 72 -3.07 -20.86 74.06
C ARG A 72 -2.80 -20.20 72.72
N GLU A 73 -1.53 -20.17 72.32
CA GLU A 73 -1.07 -19.66 71.04
C GLU A 73 -1.62 -20.48 69.89
N ASN A 74 -1.57 -21.82 69.96
CA ASN A 74 -2.17 -22.68 68.93
C ASN A 74 -3.71 -22.54 68.88
N MET A 75 -4.39 -22.40 70.01
CA MET A 75 -5.84 -22.18 70.01
C MET A 75 -6.21 -20.81 69.44
N LEU A 76 -5.45 -19.75 69.76
CA LEU A 76 -5.63 -18.42 69.18
C LEU A 76 -5.31 -18.40 67.69
N LEU A 77 -4.22 -19.05 67.26
CA LEU A 77 -3.85 -19.18 65.85
C LEU A 77 -4.92 -19.93 65.07
N GLN A 78 -5.45 -21.02 65.61
CA GLN A 78 -6.53 -21.78 64.97
C GLN A 78 -7.82 -20.95 64.87
N THR A 79 -8.16 -20.18 65.92
CA THR A 79 -9.34 -19.31 65.90
C THR A 79 -9.18 -18.15 64.91
N VAL A 80 -7.98 -17.56 64.83
CA VAL A 80 -7.66 -16.49 63.87
C VAL A 80 -7.65 -17.03 62.44
N ASP A 81 -7.07 -18.21 62.22
CA ASP A 81 -7.05 -18.86 60.90
C ASP A 81 -8.47 -19.20 60.42
N GLU A 82 -9.33 -19.74 61.29
CA GLU A 82 -10.72 -20.02 60.93
C GLU A 82 -11.48 -18.74 60.56
N VAL A 83 -11.40 -17.69 61.37
CA VAL A 83 -12.07 -16.40 61.10
C VAL A 83 -11.53 -15.76 59.82
N VAL A 84 -10.21 -15.72 59.64
CA VAL A 84 -9.58 -15.17 58.43
C VAL A 84 -9.95 -16.00 57.20
N SER A 85 -10.00 -17.33 57.31
CA SER A 85 -10.40 -18.21 56.20
C SER A 85 -11.84 -17.96 55.75
N VAL A 86 -12.77 -17.76 56.69
CA VAL A 86 -14.19 -17.53 56.40
C VAL A 86 -14.37 -16.16 55.75
N GLU A 87 -13.75 -15.11 56.27
CA GLU A 87 -13.81 -13.77 55.69
C GLU A 87 -13.14 -13.71 54.31
N LEU A 88 -12.01 -14.39 54.12
CA LEU A 88 -11.36 -14.51 52.81
C LEU A 88 -12.22 -15.30 51.81
N GLN A 89 -12.91 -16.36 52.24
CA GLN A 89 -13.83 -17.10 51.38
C GLN A 89 -15.06 -16.26 51.02
N SER A 90 -15.59 -15.48 51.96
CA SER A 90 -16.69 -14.54 51.73
C SER A 90 -16.28 -13.46 50.73
N LEU A 91 -15.14 -12.79 50.95
CA LEU A 91 -14.61 -11.78 50.05
C LEU A 91 -14.32 -12.37 48.65
N ARG A 92 -13.81 -13.59 48.58
CA ARG A 92 -13.60 -14.30 47.30
C ARG A 92 -14.93 -14.54 46.59
N ALA A 93 -15.99 -14.93 47.30
CA ALA A 93 -17.31 -15.13 46.73
C ALA A 93 -17.89 -13.81 46.19
N GLU A 94 -17.77 -12.71 46.95
CA GLU A 94 -18.19 -11.38 46.51
C GLU A 94 -17.41 -10.90 45.27
N MET A 95 -16.08 -11.09 45.25
CA MET A 95 -15.26 -10.76 44.09
C MET A 95 -15.64 -11.60 42.87
N LEU A 96 -15.88 -12.90 43.03
CA LEU A 96 -16.32 -13.76 41.91
C LEU A 96 -17.69 -13.34 41.37
N GLN A 97 -18.62 -12.98 42.26
CA GLN A 97 -19.94 -12.49 41.86
C GLN A 97 -19.85 -11.14 41.14
N PHE A 98 -19.00 -10.23 41.63
CA PHE A 98 -18.71 -8.96 40.96
C PHE A 98 -18.13 -9.18 39.56
N VAL A 99 -17.13 -10.05 39.43
CA VAL A 99 -16.50 -10.37 38.14
C VAL A 99 -17.53 -10.97 37.18
N SER A 100 -18.39 -11.89 37.64
CA SER A 100 -19.44 -12.48 36.81
C SER A 100 -20.46 -11.44 36.33
N ASN A 101 -20.93 -10.57 37.22
CA ASN A 101 -21.90 -9.53 36.87
C ASN A 101 -21.30 -8.49 35.92
N PHE A 102 -20.05 -8.09 36.16
CA PHE A 102 -19.33 -7.15 35.32
C PHE A 102 -19.05 -7.75 33.93
N ALA A 103 -18.59 -9.00 33.86
CA ALA A 103 -18.37 -9.71 32.60
C ALA A 103 -19.66 -9.82 31.78
N GLY A 104 -20.79 -10.17 32.42
CA GLY A 104 -22.09 -10.23 31.75
C GLY A 104 -22.57 -8.87 31.21
N ALA A 105 -22.43 -7.80 32.00
CA ALA A 105 -22.78 -6.45 31.57
C ALA A 105 -21.89 -5.94 30.43
N CYS A 106 -20.58 -6.22 30.49
CA CYS A 106 -19.63 -5.86 29.46
C CYS A 106 -19.93 -6.62 28.15
N ALA A 107 -20.14 -7.93 28.21
CA ALA A 107 -20.51 -8.74 27.06
C ALA A 107 -21.78 -8.24 26.37
N SER A 108 -22.83 -7.93 27.14
CA SER A 108 -24.09 -7.40 26.59
C SER A 108 -23.92 -6.03 25.91
N ASN A 109 -23.11 -5.14 26.51
CA ASN A 109 -22.87 -3.82 25.94
C ASN A 109 -21.98 -3.87 24.70
N ILE A 110 -21.00 -4.78 24.67
CA ILE A 110 -20.19 -5.06 23.49
C ILE A 110 -21.07 -5.62 22.38
N GLU A 111 -21.91 -6.62 22.66
CA GLU A 111 -22.79 -7.23 21.66
C GLU A 111 -23.76 -6.19 21.06
N LYS A 112 -24.40 -5.36 21.89
CA LYS A 112 -25.27 -4.27 21.42
C LYS A 112 -24.54 -3.25 20.57
N SER A 113 -23.33 -2.87 20.98
CA SER A 113 -22.49 -1.93 20.21
C SER A 113 -22.06 -2.53 18.88
N THR A 114 -21.63 -3.79 18.88
CA THR A 114 -21.24 -4.54 17.67
C THR A 114 -22.41 -4.62 16.70
N VAL A 115 -23.59 -5.06 17.13
CA VAL A 115 -24.79 -5.13 16.27
C VAL A 115 -25.13 -3.76 15.69
N LYS A 116 -25.05 -2.69 16.49
CA LYS A 116 -25.31 -1.32 16.01
C LYS A 116 -24.28 -0.88 14.97
N ILE A 117 -23.00 -1.14 15.21
CA ILE A 117 -21.92 -0.79 14.26
C ILE A 117 -22.09 -1.59 12.97
N THR A 118 -22.31 -2.90 13.05
CA THR A 118 -22.49 -3.78 11.89
C THR A 118 -23.70 -3.36 11.06
N THR A 119 -24.82 -3.01 11.70
CA THR A 119 -26.02 -2.54 10.98
C THR A 119 -25.80 -1.19 10.30
N GLU A 120 -25.11 -0.24 10.94
CA GLU A 120 -24.78 1.05 10.34
C GLU A 120 -23.80 0.89 9.17
N LEU A 121 -22.78 0.04 9.34
CA LEU A 121 -21.79 -0.25 8.30
C LEU A 121 -22.45 -0.93 7.09
N ASN A 122 -23.32 -1.92 7.33
CA ASN A 122 -24.05 -2.60 6.28
C ASN A 122 -24.98 -1.65 5.51
N ARG A 123 -25.66 -0.73 6.21
CA ARG A 123 -26.51 0.28 5.56
C ARG A 123 -25.67 1.24 4.70
N SER A 124 -24.55 1.70 5.23
CA SER A 124 -23.61 2.57 4.50
C SER A 124 -23.05 1.86 3.27
N LEU A 125 -22.64 0.60 3.41
CA LEU A 125 -22.12 -0.23 2.32
C LEU A 125 -23.18 -0.43 1.23
N ALA A 126 -24.41 -0.79 1.60
CA ALA A 126 -25.52 -0.93 0.65
C ALA A 126 -25.78 0.36 -0.13
N SER A 127 -25.80 1.52 0.55
CA SER A 127 -25.95 2.83 -0.10
C SER A 127 -24.81 3.14 -1.06
N LYS A 128 -23.56 2.81 -0.69
CA LYS A 128 -22.38 3.00 -1.54
C LYS A 128 -22.39 2.07 -2.76
N CYS A 129 -22.80 0.81 -2.58
CA CYS A 129 -22.99 -0.15 -3.67
C CYS A 129 -24.06 0.34 -4.66
N GLU A 130 -25.22 0.80 -4.18
CA GLU A 130 -26.25 1.39 -5.06
C GLU A 130 -25.74 2.62 -5.82
N GLN A 131 -24.98 3.49 -5.16
CA GLN A 131 -24.39 4.66 -5.80
C GLN A 131 -23.36 4.28 -6.88
N ALA A 132 -22.54 3.25 -6.62
CA ALA A 132 -21.59 2.71 -7.58
C ALA A 132 -22.32 2.10 -8.80
N GLN A 133 -23.35 1.28 -8.56
CA GLN A 133 -24.18 0.68 -9.60
C GLN A 133 -24.84 1.75 -10.49
N ARG A 134 -25.36 2.83 -9.90
CA ARG A 134 -25.95 3.94 -10.67
C ARG A 134 -24.91 4.66 -11.54
N ARG A 135 -23.69 4.85 -11.03
CA ARG A 135 -22.60 5.45 -11.81
C ARG A 135 -22.16 4.54 -12.96
N GLU A 136 -22.04 3.25 -12.70
CA GLU A 136 -21.70 2.27 -13.73
C GLU A 136 -22.76 2.23 -14.84
N ASN A 137 -24.04 2.15 -14.47
CA ASN A 137 -25.14 2.22 -15.44
C ASN A 137 -25.14 3.54 -16.22
N SER A 138 -24.89 4.67 -15.56
CA SER A 138 -24.79 5.98 -16.24
C SER A 138 -23.57 6.07 -17.17
N LEU A 139 -22.47 5.39 -16.86
CA LEU A 139 -21.29 5.35 -17.70
C LEU A 139 -21.52 4.43 -18.91
N ASN A 140 -22.20 3.30 -18.70
CA ASN A 140 -22.55 2.36 -19.77
C ASN A 140 -23.53 2.98 -20.76
N THR A 141 -24.59 3.65 -20.30
CA THR A 141 -25.51 4.37 -21.20
C THR A 141 -24.80 5.47 -21.98
N LYS A 142 -23.83 6.15 -21.35
CA LYS A 142 -23.00 7.13 -22.05
C LYS A 142 -22.10 6.48 -23.11
N LYS A 143 -21.46 5.35 -22.79
CA LYS A 143 -20.65 4.56 -23.75
C LYS A 143 -21.51 4.08 -24.93
N GLU A 144 -22.72 3.59 -24.68
CA GLU A 144 -23.66 3.17 -25.71
C GLU A 144 -24.05 4.33 -26.63
N ASN A 145 -24.40 5.49 -26.05
CA ASN A 145 -24.73 6.68 -26.82
C ASN A 145 -23.52 7.22 -27.62
N ASP A 146 -22.32 7.22 -27.01
CA ASP A 146 -21.10 7.65 -27.70
C ASP A 146 -20.76 6.70 -28.87
N LEU A 147 -20.96 5.38 -28.69
CA LEU A 147 -20.78 4.38 -29.74
C LEU A 147 -21.84 4.53 -30.85
N GLU A 148 -23.10 4.76 -30.50
CA GLU A 148 -24.18 4.99 -31.45
C GLU A 148 -23.92 6.24 -32.29
N ASN A 149 -23.46 7.33 -31.66
CA ASN A 149 -23.06 8.55 -32.36
C ASN A 149 -21.86 8.32 -33.30
N ALA A 150 -20.88 7.52 -32.90
CA ALA A 150 -19.74 7.17 -33.74
C ALA A 150 -20.16 6.32 -34.95
N VAL A 151 -21.06 5.34 -34.75
CA VAL A 151 -21.62 4.52 -35.84
C VAL A 151 -22.44 5.38 -36.81
N LEU A 152 -23.28 6.29 -36.29
CA LEU A 152 -24.06 7.21 -37.11
C LEU A 152 -23.17 8.14 -37.93
N LEU A 153 -22.07 8.63 -37.34
CA LEU A 153 -21.09 9.45 -38.04
C LEU A 153 -20.43 8.66 -39.18
N ASN A 154 -20.01 7.42 -38.92
CA ASN A 154 -19.43 6.54 -39.94
C ASN A 154 -20.42 6.23 -41.06
N PHE A 155 -21.68 5.96 -40.74
CA PHE A 155 -22.71 5.70 -41.75
C PHE A 155 -22.93 6.92 -42.67
N ASN A 156 -22.98 8.12 -42.10
CA ASN A 156 -23.10 9.37 -42.85
C ASN A 156 -21.85 9.64 -43.73
N ILE A 157 -20.66 9.30 -43.24
CA ILE A 157 -19.42 9.38 -44.05
C ILE A 157 -19.50 8.41 -45.24
N SER A 158 -19.87 7.14 -45.01
CA SER A 158 -20.00 6.13 -46.06
C SER A 158 -21.05 6.50 -47.11
N GLU A 159 -22.23 6.98 -46.70
CA GLU A 159 -23.28 7.42 -47.61
C GLU A 159 -22.80 8.58 -48.50
N ARG A 160 -22.06 9.53 -47.92
CA ARG A 160 -21.52 10.68 -48.66
C ARG A 160 -20.42 10.27 -49.63
N ILE A 161 -19.56 9.32 -49.27
CA ILE A 161 -18.55 8.75 -50.17
C ILE A 161 -19.23 8.03 -51.35
N SER A 162 -20.23 7.19 -51.10
CA SER A 162 -20.98 6.53 -52.19
C SER A 162 -21.63 7.52 -53.15
N ARG A 163 -22.23 8.61 -52.65
CA ARG A 163 -22.82 9.65 -53.51
C ARG A 163 -21.77 10.39 -54.35
N ILE A 164 -20.56 10.56 -53.81
CA ILE A 164 -19.43 11.15 -54.55
C ILE A 164 -18.93 10.17 -55.63
N GLU A 165 -18.82 8.89 -55.30
CA GLU A 165 -18.45 7.84 -56.26
C GLU A 165 -19.46 7.73 -57.41
N GLU A 166 -20.76 7.76 -57.12
CA GLU A 166 -21.82 7.76 -58.14
C GLU A 166 -21.75 9.00 -59.05
N ALA A 167 -21.53 10.18 -58.46
CA ALA A 167 -21.40 11.44 -59.21
C ALA A 167 -20.14 11.48 -60.10
N LEU A 168 -19.05 10.83 -59.68
CA LEU A 168 -17.83 10.65 -60.48
C LEU A 168 -18.02 9.62 -61.60
N LEU A 169 -18.73 8.52 -61.34
CA LEU A 169 -19.01 7.46 -62.30
C LEU A 169 -19.88 7.95 -63.47
N LEU A 170 -20.97 8.68 -63.19
CA LEU A 170 -21.88 9.26 -64.19
C LEU A 170 -21.20 10.27 -65.13
N ARG A 171 -20.01 10.75 -64.76
CA ARG A 171 -19.25 11.75 -65.52
C ARG A 171 -18.20 11.19 -66.45
N THR A 172 -17.90 9.90 -66.34
CA THR A 172 -17.02 9.22 -67.31
C THR A 172 -17.71 9.01 -68.67
N THR A 173 -19.01 9.33 -68.78
CA THR A 173 -19.84 9.08 -69.96
C THR A 173 -20.34 10.33 -70.70
N GLU A 174 -20.17 11.56 -70.19
CA GLU A 174 -20.65 12.77 -70.87
C GLU A 174 -19.61 13.89 -70.96
N ASP A 175 -19.35 14.30 -72.20
CA ASP A 175 -18.36 15.29 -72.61
C ASP A 175 -18.63 16.72 -72.09
N SER A 176 -17.51 17.42 -71.92
CA SER A 176 -17.31 18.86 -71.70
C SER A 176 -18.47 19.82 -72.02
N SER A 177 -19.03 20.48 -70.99
CA SER A 177 -19.57 21.84 -71.19
C SER A 177 -19.70 22.76 -69.96
N ASN A 178 -19.45 22.33 -68.71
CA ASN A 178 -19.63 23.24 -67.55
C ASN A 178 -18.46 23.19 -66.55
N CYS A 179 -17.35 23.86 -66.91
CA CYS A 179 -16.13 23.93 -66.09
C CYS A 179 -16.27 24.84 -64.83
N ALA A 180 -17.25 25.76 -64.83
CA ALA A 180 -17.48 26.67 -63.70
C ALA A 180 -18.25 25.99 -62.54
N GLU A 181 -19.29 25.21 -62.86
CA GLU A 181 -20.00 24.39 -61.87
C GLU A 181 -19.10 23.31 -61.27
N THR A 182 -18.13 22.79 -62.04
CA THR A 182 -17.15 21.84 -61.51
C THR A 182 -16.18 22.45 -60.52
N SER A 183 -15.74 23.68 -60.75
CA SER A 183 -14.86 24.36 -59.81
C SER A 183 -15.58 24.58 -58.48
N SER A 184 -16.83 25.04 -58.53
CA SER A 184 -17.66 25.25 -57.35
C SER A 184 -17.98 23.94 -56.60
N ALA A 185 -18.30 22.87 -57.32
CA ALA A 185 -18.56 21.56 -56.72
C ALA A 185 -17.29 20.95 -56.10
N LEU A 186 -16.14 21.12 -56.74
CA LEU A 186 -14.85 20.64 -56.23
C LEU A 186 -14.42 21.42 -54.98
N GLU A 187 -14.59 22.74 -54.97
CA GLU A 187 -14.36 23.59 -53.80
C GLU A 187 -15.26 23.19 -52.62
N ALA A 188 -16.54 22.90 -52.87
CA ALA A 188 -17.46 22.41 -51.85
C ALA A 188 -17.02 21.04 -51.28
N VAL A 189 -16.55 20.12 -52.13
CA VAL A 189 -16.01 18.83 -51.70
C VAL A 189 -14.74 19.01 -50.87
N GLN A 190 -13.84 19.91 -51.27
CA GLN A 190 -12.60 20.17 -50.55
C GLN A 190 -12.86 20.80 -49.18
N GLN A 191 -13.76 21.79 -49.10
CA GLN A 191 -14.18 22.38 -47.83
C GLN A 191 -14.82 21.34 -46.90
N MET A 192 -15.60 20.41 -47.46
CA MET A 192 -16.20 19.33 -46.68
C MET A 192 -15.16 18.30 -46.20
N LEU A 193 -14.12 18.01 -46.99
CA LEU A 193 -13.01 17.15 -46.58
C LEU A 193 -12.24 17.79 -45.43
N ASP A 194 -11.94 19.08 -45.52
CA ASP A 194 -11.25 19.84 -44.46
C ASP A 194 -12.06 19.85 -43.16
N GLN A 195 -13.38 20.09 -43.27
CA GLN A 195 -14.28 20.05 -42.11
C GLN A 195 -14.37 18.65 -41.49
N THR A 196 -14.30 17.61 -42.31
CA THR A 196 -14.33 16.21 -41.86
C THR A 196 -13.02 15.84 -41.15
N ASN A 197 -11.88 16.23 -41.71
CA ASN A 197 -10.57 16.04 -41.08
C ASN A 197 -10.47 16.75 -39.73
N ALA A 198 -11.01 17.98 -39.62
CA ALA A 198 -11.06 18.70 -38.35
C ALA A 198 -11.92 17.99 -37.29
N LYS A 199 -13.09 17.46 -37.68
CA LYS A 199 -13.95 16.66 -36.79
C LYS A 199 -13.27 15.35 -36.38
N LEU A 200 -12.59 14.68 -37.31
CA LEU A 200 -11.85 13.45 -37.04
C LEU A 200 -10.71 13.69 -36.05
N GLN A 201 -9.92 14.75 -36.23
CA GLN A 201 -8.87 15.14 -35.29
C GLN A 201 -9.45 15.44 -33.89
N THR A 202 -10.61 16.10 -33.83
CA THR A 202 -11.28 16.39 -32.55
C THR A 202 -11.76 15.11 -31.87
N ALA A 203 -12.35 14.19 -32.62
CA ALA A 203 -12.78 12.89 -32.10
C ALA A 203 -11.59 12.04 -31.66
N GLN A 204 -10.50 12.02 -32.44
CA GLN A 204 -9.24 11.34 -32.08
C GLN A 204 -8.65 11.91 -30.79
N SER A 205 -8.58 13.24 -30.65
CA SER A 205 -8.13 13.88 -29.41
C SER A 205 -8.99 13.51 -28.19
N TRP A 206 -10.31 13.48 -28.37
CA TRP A 206 -11.26 13.02 -27.34
C TRP A 206 -11.07 11.55 -26.96
N ILE A 207 -10.83 10.68 -27.93
CA ILE A 207 -10.56 9.25 -27.71
C ILE A 207 -9.21 9.08 -27.02
N SER A 208 -8.14 9.74 -27.45
CA SER A 208 -6.81 9.67 -26.83
C SER A 208 -6.77 10.20 -25.38
N GLN A 209 -7.73 11.06 -24.99
CA GLN A 209 -7.88 11.49 -23.61
C GLN A 209 -8.61 10.46 -22.73
N ARG A 210 -9.39 9.56 -23.33
CA ARG A 210 -10.32 8.66 -22.64
C ARG A 210 -9.92 7.18 -22.74
N TYR A 211 -9.17 6.80 -23.77
CA TYR A 211 -8.55 5.49 -23.91
C TYR A 211 -7.14 5.53 -23.33
N LEU A 212 -6.85 4.58 -22.46
CA LEU A 212 -5.51 4.35 -21.98
C LEU A 212 -4.71 3.59 -23.05
N PRO A 213 -3.40 3.87 -23.18
CA PRO A 213 -2.57 3.19 -24.17
C PRO A 213 -2.40 1.72 -23.81
N GLY A 214 -1.97 0.92 -24.78
CA GLY A 214 -1.58 -0.46 -24.52
C GLY A 214 -2.74 -1.44 -24.24
N GLY A 215 -3.99 -1.02 -24.45
CA GLY A 215 -5.17 -1.83 -24.07
C GLY A 215 -5.39 -1.93 -22.56
N CYS A 216 -4.79 -1.02 -21.78
CA CYS A 216 -4.95 -1.01 -20.33
C CYS A 216 -6.34 -0.49 -19.93
N GLU A 217 -6.93 -1.04 -18.86
CA GLU A 217 -8.23 -0.59 -18.33
C GLU A 217 -8.10 0.39 -17.14
N LEU A 218 -6.87 0.53 -16.63
CA LEU A 218 -6.55 1.24 -15.40
C LEU A 218 -5.23 2.00 -15.57
N ALA A 219 -5.17 3.19 -14.98
CA ALA A 219 -3.95 3.96 -14.80
C ALA A 219 -3.88 4.52 -13.37
N ILE A 220 -2.69 4.86 -12.91
CA ILE A 220 -2.48 5.57 -11.64
C ILE A 220 -2.29 7.05 -11.95
N LEU A 221 -3.10 7.89 -11.32
CA LEU A 221 -3.01 9.34 -11.36
C LEU A 221 -2.23 9.87 -10.17
N PHE A 222 -1.23 10.70 -10.47
CA PHE A 222 -0.48 11.52 -9.53
C PHE A 222 -0.90 12.99 -9.76
N PRO A 223 -1.85 13.53 -8.99
CA PRO A 223 -2.55 14.77 -9.34
C PRO A 223 -1.67 16.03 -9.26
N MET A 224 -0.58 15.99 -8.49
CA MET A 224 0.37 17.09 -8.33
C MET A 224 1.71 16.53 -7.86
N ARG A 225 2.78 17.32 -8.03
CA ARG A 225 4.07 17.02 -7.42
C ARG A 225 3.90 17.17 -5.90
N SER A 226 4.15 16.11 -5.15
CA SER A 226 4.03 16.15 -3.70
C SER A 226 4.82 15.01 -3.08
N PRO A 227 5.63 15.27 -2.04
CA PRO A 227 6.36 14.24 -1.32
C PRO A 227 5.44 13.30 -0.52
N LYS A 228 4.12 13.49 -0.55
CA LYS A 228 3.17 12.60 0.13
C LYS A 228 2.47 11.64 -0.83
N ILE A 229 2.62 11.83 -2.14
CA ILE A 229 1.91 11.09 -3.18
C ILE A 229 2.90 10.16 -3.86
N TYR A 230 2.67 8.86 -3.72
CA TYR A 230 3.50 7.81 -4.32
C TYR A 230 2.72 6.51 -4.41
N ALA A 231 3.26 5.55 -5.15
CA ALA A 231 2.82 4.16 -5.07
C ALA A 231 3.99 3.26 -4.65
N SER A 232 3.72 2.21 -3.88
CA SER A 232 4.72 1.25 -3.45
C SER A 232 4.39 -0.14 -3.97
N VAL A 233 5.42 -0.86 -4.42
CA VAL A 233 5.33 -2.24 -4.91
C VAL A 233 6.25 -3.12 -4.07
N HIS A 234 5.76 -4.29 -3.67
CA HIS A 234 6.51 -5.26 -2.87
C HIS A 234 6.63 -6.58 -3.65
N PRO A 235 7.54 -6.65 -4.65
CA PRO A 235 7.79 -7.89 -5.38
C PRO A 235 8.39 -8.98 -4.46
N ALA A 236 8.10 -10.24 -4.78
CA ALA A 236 8.51 -11.39 -3.95
C ALA A 236 10.02 -11.70 -4.04
N ASP A 237 10.63 -11.56 -5.22
CA ASP A 237 12.07 -11.67 -5.44
C ASP A 237 12.56 -10.53 -6.33
N MET A 238 13.69 -9.95 -5.94
CA MET A 238 14.37 -8.83 -6.61
C MET A 238 15.87 -9.07 -6.72
N THR A 239 16.32 -10.32 -6.60
CA THR A 239 17.73 -10.68 -6.85
C THR A 239 17.94 -10.82 -8.36
N LEU A 240 18.38 -9.76 -9.04
CA LEU A 240 18.39 -9.71 -10.51
C LEU A 240 19.81 -9.55 -11.06
N GLN A 241 20.19 -10.42 -12.00
CA GLN A 241 21.40 -10.33 -12.83
C GLN A 241 21.10 -9.72 -14.20
N ALA A 242 19.84 -9.71 -14.61
CA ALA A 242 19.33 -9.00 -15.76
C ALA A 242 17.90 -8.55 -15.45
N PHE A 243 17.42 -7.51 -16.11
CA PHE A 243 16.02 -7.14 -16.04
C PHE A 243 15.55 -6.44 -17.30
N SER A 244 14.24 -6.43 -17.47
CA SER A 244 13.55 -5.56 -18.42
C SER A 244 12.40 -4.87 -17.73
N PHE A 245 12.10 -3.62 -18.10
CA PHE A 245 10.87 -2.97 -17.69
C PHE A 245 10.20 -2.31 -18.89
N CYS A 246 8.89 -2.13 -18.79
CA CYS A 246 8.11 -1.31 -19.69
C CYS A 246 7.08 -0.52 -18.90
N VAL A 247 6.88 0.74 -19.28
CA VAL A 247 5.94 1.64 -18.61
C VAL A 247 5.35 2.65 -19.58
N TRP A 248 4.05 2.86 -19.52
CA TRP A 248 3.39 3.97 -20.19
C TRP A 248 3.31 5.15 -19.23
N VAL A 249 3.87 6.29 -19.65
CA VAL A 249 3.94 7.50 -18.85
C VAL A 249 3.31 8.64 -19.62
N LYS A 250 2.43 9.39 -18.95
CA LYS A 250 1.92 10.68 -19.41
C LYS A 250 2.21 11.71 -18.34
N VAL A 251 3.36 12.37 -18.48
CA VAL A 251 3.84 13.37 -17.54
C VAL A 251 3.09 14.69 -17.75
N THR A 252 2.71 15.36 -16.66
CA THR A 252 2.13 16.72 -16.72
C THR A 252 3.23 17.74 -17.02
N GLU A 253 4.34 17.64 -16.31
CA GLU A 253 5.50 18.50 -16.46
C GLU A 253 6.78 17.74 -16.06
N ALA A 254 7.81 17.81 -16.92
CA ALA A 254 9.12 17.27 -16.63
C ALA A 254 10.11 18.41 -16.33
N LEU A 255 10.63 18.42 -15.10
CA LEU A 255 11.69 19.32 -14.64
C LEU A 255 13.07 18.70 -14.88
N ASP A 256 14.12 19.25 -14.27
CA ASP A 256 15.51 18.73 -14.37
C ASP A 256 15.64 17.24 -14.01
N LYS A 257 14.91 16.80 -12.98
CA LYS A 257 14.85 15.40 -12.55
C LYS A 257 13.45 15.09 -12.01
N THR A 258 12.68 14.29 -12.74
CA THR A 258 11.32 13.86 -12.35
C THR A 258 11.26 12.34 -12.32
N ILE A 259 11.12 11.75 -11.13
CA ILE A 259 11.26 10.30 -10.94
C ILE A 259 9.99 9.57 -11.38
N VAL A 260 10.08 8.73 -12.39
CA VAL A 260 8.96 7.85 -12.79
C VAL A 260 8.85 6.68 -11.82
N PHE A 261 9.96 5.98 -11.60
CA PHE A 261 10.07 4.94 -10.58
C PHE A 261 11.48 4.83 -10.03
N SER A 262 11.58 4.27 -8.83
CA SER A 262 12.85 3.96 -8.21
C SER A 262 12.78 2.67 -7.37
N TYR A 263 13.89 1.95 -7.38
CA TYR A 263 14.15 0.81 -6.52
C TYR A 263 15.49 1.01 -5.82
N GLY A 264 15.54 0.66 -4.55
CA GLY A 264 16.80 0.63 -3.83
C GLY A 264 16.71 -0.16 -2.54
N THR A 265 17.86 -0.35 -1.89
CA THR A 265 17.96 -0.95 -0.56
C THR A 265 18.22 0.11 0.51
N LYS A 266 18.47 -0.31 1.75
CA LYS A 266 18.98 0.59 2.81
C LYS A 266 20.42 1.02 2.54
N ARG A 267 21.21 0.21 1.81
CA ARG A 267 22.62 0.48 1.54
C ARG A 267 22.79 1.37 0.32
N ASN A 268 22.02 1.11 -0.72
CA ASN A 268 22.07 1.85 -1.98
C ASN A 268 20.65 2.25 -2.40
N PRO A 269 20.30 3.54 -2.40
CA PRO A 269 19.01 4.03 -2.88
C PRO A 269 18.88 4.06 -4.42
N TYR A 270 19.99 3.89 -5.14
CA TYR A 270 20.09 4.05 -6.60
C TYR A 270 20.27 2.71 -7.32
N GLU A 271 19.61 1.64 -6.87
CA GLU A 271 19.75 0.32 -7.51
C GLU A 271 19.15 0.31 -8.91
N ILE A 272 17.92 0.81 -9.06
CA ILE A 272 17.29 1.03 -10.37
C ILE A 272 16.50 2.33 -10.29
N GLN A 273 16.71 3.27 -11.20
CA GLN A 273 15.86 4.46 -11.30
C GLN A 273 15.58 4.80 -12.75
N LEU A 274 14.33 5.13 -13.04
CA LEU A 274 13.95 5.81 -14.27
C LEU A 274 13.44 7.20 -13.91
N TYR A 275 14.06 8.22 -14.49
CA TYR A 275 13.59 9.59 -14.37
C TYR A 275 13.58 10.30 -15.71
N LEU A 276 12.74 11.33 -15.80
CA LEU A 276 12.66 12.23 -16.94
C LEU A 276 13.39 13.52 -16.58
N ASN A 277 14.15 14.06 -17.52
CA ASN A 277 14.54 15.47 -17.49
C ASN A 277 13.64 16.25 -18.49
N HIS A 278 13.96 17.50 -18.79
CA HIS A 278 13.15 18.32 -19.71
C HIS A 278 12.86 17.69 -21.08
N GLN A 279 13.75 16.85 -21.62
CA GLN A 279 13.60 16.29 -22.98
C GLN A 279 13.96 14.79 -23.09
N SER A 280 14.62 14.22 -22.11
CA SER A 280 15.25 12.90 -22.15
C SER A 280 14.72 12.00 -21.04
N SER A 281 14.76 10.69 -21.28
CA SER A 281 14.61 9.68 -20.23
C SER A 281 15.99 9.17 -19.81
N VAL A 282 16.18 8.97 -18.52
CA VAL A 282 17.45 8.51 -17.95
C VAL A 282 17.21 7.28 -17.09
N LEU A 283 17.90 6.20 -17.42
CA LEU A 283 17.96 4.97 -16.64
C LEU A 283 19.26 4.93 -15.85
N VAL A 284 19.16 4.74 -14.55
CA VAL A 284 20.28 4.58 -13.60
C VAL A 284 20.28 3.16 -13.06
N ILE A 285 21.45 2.51 -13.05
CA ILE A 285 21.60 1.13 -12.56
C ILE A 285 22.78 1.04 -11.59
N GLY A 286 22.53 0.64 -10.34
CA GLY A 286 23.57 0.42 -9.32
C GLY A 286 24.36 1.66 -8.87
N GLY A 287 24.03 2.87 -9.36
CA GLY A 287 24.66 4.12 -8.93
C GLY A 287 24.62 5.23 -10.00
N ASP A 288 24.78 6.49 -9.57
CA ASP A 288 24.59 7.69 -10.40
C ASP A 288 25.62 7.82 -11.56
N GLN A 289 26.73 7.10 -11.49
CA GLN A 289 27.74 7.00 -12.56
C GLN A 289 27.32 6.09 -13.72
N ASN A 290 26.35 5.21 -13.52
CA ASN A 290 25.91 4.20 -14.49
C ASN A 290 24.57 4.63 -15.10
N LYS A 291 24.65 5.52 -16.09
CA LYS A 291 23.48 6.15 -16.74
C LYS A 291 23.37 5.79 -18.21
N VAL A 292 22.13 5.57 -18.65
CA VAL A 292 21.75 5.49 -20.06
C VAL A 292 20.72 6.59 -20.32
N ILE A 293 20.99 7.43 -21.32
CA ILE A 293 20.19 8.62 -21.62
C ILE A 293 19.64 8.48 -23.03
N ALA A 294 18.32 8.51 -23.16
CA ALA A 294 17.63 8.60 -24.44
C ALA A 294 17.06 10.02 -24.58
N ASP A 295 17.51 10.77 -25.59
CA ASP A 295 17.07 12.14 -25.85
C ASP A 295 15.77 12.19 -26.66
N ASN A 296 15.04 13.32 -26.56
CA ASN A 296 13.80 13.61 -27.27
C ASN A 296 12.69 12.55 -27.03
N VAL A 297 12.49 12.20 -25.76
CA VAL A 297 11.52 11.21 -25.29
C VAL A 297 10.30 11.87 -24.66
N VAL A 298 10.51 13.02 -24.01
CA VAL A 298 9.48 13.63 -23.19
C VAL A 298 8.56 14.50 -24.05
N GLU A 299 7.32 14.05 -24.21
CA GLU A 299 6.22 14.86 -24.74
C GLU A 299 5.19 15.10 -23.63
N PRO A 300 5.19 16.29 -22.99
CA PRO A 300 4.23 16.61 -21.95
C PRO A 300 2.80 16.41 -22.42
N SER A 301 1.95 15.87 -21.55
CA SER A 301 0.53 15.56 -21.84
C SER A 301 0.26 14.50 -22.90
N ASN A 302 1.28 13.86 -23.49
CA ASN A 302 1.12 12.69 -24.36
C ASN A 302 1.55 11.41 -23.64
N TRP A 303 0.95 10.28 -24.04
CA TRP A 303 1.38 8.97 -23.57
C TRP A 303 2.64 8.54 -24.30
N THR A 304 3.66 8.17 -23.55
CA THR A 304 4.92 7.64 -24.08
C THR A 304 5.18 6.28 -23.43
N ASN A 305 5.43 5.27 -24.25
CA ASN A 305 5.89 3.97 -23.78
C ASN A 305 7.41 4.01 -23.66
N VAL A 306 7.93 3.80 -22.46
CA VAL A 306 9.36 3.72 -22.18
C VAL A 306 9.67 2.31 -21.70
N CYS A 307 10.55 1.62 -22.41
CA CYS A 307 11.06 0.32 -22.00
C CYS A 307 12.57 0.38 -21.85
N GLY A 308 13.12 -0.47 -21.00
CA GLY A 308 14.56 -0.62 -20.87
C GLY A 308 14.95 -2.02 -20.48
N THR A 309 16.14 -2.43 -20.90
CA THR A 309 16.76 -3.70 -20.53
C THR A 309 18.15 -3.47 -19.98
N TRP A 310 18.61 -4.37 -19.12
CA TRP A 310 19.99 -4.41 -18.66
C TRP A 310 20.43 -5.85 -18.35
N SER A 311 21.69 -6.17 -18.64
CA SER A 311 22.34 -7.43 -18.29
C SER A 311 23.69 -7.21 -17.61
N SER A 312 23.91 -7.86 -16.48
CA SER A 312 25.15 -7.78 -15.69
C SER A 312 26.37 -8.35 -16.42
N GLU A 313 26.19 -9.33 -17.30
CA GLU A 313 27.28 -10.08 -17.96
C GLU A 313 28.28 -9.15 -18.68
N ASN A 314 27.75 -8.22 -19.47
CA ASN A 314 28.53 -7.23 -20.23
C ASN A 314 28.16 -5.78 -19.90
N GLY A 315 27.24 -5.57 -18.94
CA GLY A 315 26.70 -4.24 -18.63
C GLY A 315 25.95 -3.61 -19.81
N LYS A 316 25.39 -4.42 -20.71
CA LYS A 316 24.58 -3.92 -21.83
C LYS A 316 23.27 -3.40 -21.26
N ALA A 317 22.99 -2.13 -21.49
CA ALA A 317 21.72 -1.50 -21.17
C ALA A 317 21.16 -0.76 -22.39
N THR A 318 19.87 -0.93 -22.63
CA THR A 318 19.20 -0.35 -23.79
C THR A 318 17.91 0.33 -23.36
N LEU A 319 17.57 1.45 -23.99
CA LEU A 319 16.30 2.15 -23.81
C LEU A 319 15.53 2.21 -25.13
N TRP A 320 14.23 1.91 -25.05
CA TRP A 320 13.28 2.00 -26.15
C TRP A 320 12.20 3.01 -25.82
N VAL A 321 11.72 3.69 -26.86
CA VAL A 321 10.63 4.65 -26.76
C VAL A 321 9.64 4.39 -27.89
N ASN A 322 8.39 4.12 -27.51
CA ASN A 322 7.31 3.75 -28.42
C ASN A 322 7.73 2.59 -29.34
N GLY A 323 8.33 1.54 -28.77
CA GLY A 323 8.82 0.35 -29.48
C GLY A 323 10.15 0.54 -30.24
N ASN A 324 10.66 1.76 -30.40
CA ASN A 324 11.90 2.00 -31.13
C ASN A 324 13.11 2.04 -30.21
N ASN A 325 14.17 1.30 -30.54
CA ASN A 325 15.44 1.38 -29.83
C ASN A 325 16.03 2.79 -30.00
N ARG A 326 16.27 3.49 -28.88
CA ARG A 326 16.81 4.86 -28.87
C ARG A 326 18.31 4.90 -28.57
N VAL A 327 18.76 4.06 -27.65
CA VAL A 327 20.16 4.06 -27.20
C VAL A 327 20.51 2.69 -26.63
N THR A 328 21.70 2.21 -26.93
CA THR A 328 22.31 1.02 -26.35
C THR A 328 23.71 1.39 -25.84
N SER A 329 23.98 1.10 -24.56
CA SER A 329 25.25 1.34 -23.89
C SER A 329 25.80 0.03 -23.34
N TYR A 330 27.12 -0.07 -23.20
CA TYR A 330 27.81 -1.22 -22.62
C TYR A 330 28.58 -0.79 -21.37
N ASP A 331 29.07 -1.75 -20.58
CA ASP A 331 29.80 -1.54 -19.34
C ASP A 331 29.03 -0.72 -18.27
N ILE A 332 27.71 -0.63 -18.39
CA ILE A 332 26.83 -0.02 -17.39
C ILE A 332 26.66 -1.00 -16.24
N ALA A 333 27.20 -0.67 -15.07
CA ALA A 333 27.10 -1.50 -13.87
C ALA A 333 27.50 -2.98 -14.10
N LYS A 334 28.49 -3.24 -14.96
CA LYS A 334 28.91 -4.61 -15.32
C LYS A 334 29.32 -5.42 -14.08
N GLY A 335 28.81 -6.65 -13.98
CA GLY A 335 29.04 -7.56 -12.84
C GLY A 335 28.26 -7.19 -11.58
N HIS A 336 27.41 -6.16 -11.60
CA HIS A 336 26.55 -5.81 -10.48
C HIS A 336 25.41 -6.82 -10.33
N GLU A 337 24.95 -7.06 -9.12
CA GLU A 337 23.73 -7.82 -8.85
C GLU A 337 22.74 -6.86 -8.19
N ILE A 338 21.53 -6.75 -8.73
CA ILE A 338 20.47 -6.00 -8.06
C ILE A 338 20.06 -6.81 -6.83
N PRO A 339 20.24 -6.27 -5.61
CA PRO A 339 19.97 -7.02 -4.39
C PRO A 339 18.47 -7.01 -4.07
N ASN A 340 17.98 -8.09 -3.46
CA ASN A 340 16.62 -8.18 -2.92
C ASN A 340 16.43 -7.32 -1.64
N ARG A 341 15.21 -7.31 -1.11
CA ARG A 341 14.77 -6.66 0.15
C ARG A 341 14.88 -5.14 0.10
N GLY A 342 14.83 -4.59 -1.11
CA GLY A 342 14.65 -3.17 -1.35
C GLY A 342 13.20 -2.73 -1.26
N ILE A 343 12.97 -1.46 -1.59
CA ILE A 343 11.65 -0.86 -1.69
C ILE A 343 11.51 -0.36 -3.12
N PHE A 344 10.43 -0.74 -3.79
CA PHE A 344 10.09 -0.27 -5.13
C PHE A 344 9.00 0.79 -5.03
N GLN A 345 9.20 1.94 -5.67
CA GLN A 345 8.31 3.09 -5.58
C GLN A 345 8.06 3.72 -6.95
N LEU A 346 6.81 4.12 -7.20
CA LEU A 346 6.44 4.94 -8.35
C LEU A 346 6.24 6.39 -7.91
N GLY A 347 6.75 7.30 -8.73
CA GLY A 347 6.56 8.74 -8.61
C GLY A 347 7.47 9.45 -7.60
N GLN A 348 8.38 8.73 -6.93
CA GLN A 348 9.29 9.30 -5.95
C GLN A 348 10.67 8.67 -6.04
N GLU A 349 11.69 9.45 -5.67
CA GLU A 349 13.03 8.91 -5.43
C GLU A 349 13.04 8.13 -4.13
N LYS A 350 13.53 6.90 -4.18
CA LYS A 350 13.89 6.14 -3.00
C LYS A 350 15.02 6.88 -2.29
N ASN A 351 14.70 7.63 -1.24
CA ASN A 351 15.69 8.21 -0.34
C ASN A 351 15.33 7.85 1.12
N GLY A 352 16.31 7.43 1.90
CA GLY A 352 16.09 6.99 3.30
C GLY A 352 15.74 5.50 3.52
N CYS A 353 15.47 5.18 4.78
CA CYS A 353 15.42 3.79 5.29
C CYS A 353 14.12 3.05 5.00
N CYS A 354 13.05 3.80 4.74
CA CYS A 354 11.69 3.40 5.07
C CYS A 354 10.72 3.93 4.00
N VAL A 355 9.63 3.19 3.75
CA VAL A 355 8.61 3.57 2.77
C VAL A 355 7.98 4.92 3.17
N GLY A 356 7.87 5.86 2.24
CA GLY A 356 7.21 7.15 2.49
C GLY A 356 8.05 8.22 3.21
N GLY A 357 9.35 8.01 3.39
CA GLY A 357 10.24 8.97 4.05
C GLY A 357 11.22 9.63 3.08
N GLY A 358 11.69 10.85 3.42
CA GLY A 358 12.82 11.51 2.76
C GLY A 358 12.52 12.25 1.45
N PHE A 359 11.32 12.12 0.90
CA PHE A 359 11.00 12.58 -0.45
C PHE A 359 11.15 14.08 -0.69
N ASP A 360 11.62 14.41 -1.88
CA ASP A 360 11.78 15.78 -2.38
C ASP A 360 10.66 16.10 -3.39
N GLU A 361 9.95 17.20 -3.16
CA GLU A 361 8.91 17.70 -4.04
C GLU A 361 9.45 18.04 -5.45
N LEU A 362 10.69 18.53 -5.52
CA LEU A 362 11.36 18.86 -6.77
C LEU A 362 11.66 17.62 -7.63
N LEU A 363 11.65 16.41 -7.04
CA LEU A 363 11.87 15.14 -7.73
C LEU A 363 10.57 14.37 -8.02
N SER A 364 9.47 14.76 -7.36
CA SER A 364 8.18 14.06 -7.39
C SER A 364 7.53 14.05 -8.77
N PHE A 365 6.94 12.92 -9.17
CA PHE A 365 6.17 12.83 -10.41
C PHE A 365 4.79 13.47 -10.29
N SER A 366 4.33 14.07 -11.38
CA SER A 366 2.94 14.45 -11.60
C SER A 366 2.50 14.02 -13.00
N GLY A 367 1.31 13.41 -13.10
CA GLY A 367 0.83 12.83 -14.35
C GLY A 367 0.17 11.47 -14.15
N LYS A 368 0.26 10.62 -15.17
CA LYS A 368 -0.37 9.30 -15.19
C LYS A 368 0.63 8.21 -15.57
N ILE A 369 0.51 7.05 -14.93
CA ILE A 369 1.30 5.84 -15.23
C ILE A 369 0.34 4.68 -15.49
N THR A 370 0.60 3.87 -16.51
CA THR A 370 -0.08 2.60 -16.73
C THR A 370 0.87 1.55 -17.31
N GLY A 371 0.44 0.28 -17.32
CA GLY A 371 1.17 -0.82 -17.94
C GLY A 371 2.59 -1.03 -17.39
N PHE A 372 2.83 -0.68 -16.12
CA PHE A 372 4.15 -0.90 -15.50
C PHE A 372 4.39 -2.40 -15.30
N ASN A 373 5.39 -2.92 -16.00
CA ASN A 373 5.81 -4.32 -15.91
C ASN A 373 7.33 -4.42 -15.73
N LEU A 374 7.77 -5.43 -14.97
CA LEU A 374 9.17 -5.74 -14.70
C LEU A 374 9.42 -7.24 -14.84
N TRP A 375 10.48 -7.60 -15.55
CA TRP A 375 10.95 -8.97 -15.76
C TRP A 375 12.37 -9.16 -15.22
N ASP A 376 12.72 -10.38 -14.83
CA ASP A 376 14.05 -10.80 -14.36
C ASP A 376 14.99 -11.26 -15.48
N LYS A 377 14.63 -10.97 -16.74
CA LYS A 377 15.38 -11.34 -17.94
C LYS A 377 15.45 -10.16 -18.92
N GLU A 378 16.41 -10.21 -19.83
CA GLU A 378 16.43 -9.34 -21.01
C GLU A 378 15.37 -9.82 -22.01
N LEU A 379 14.42 -8.95 -22.34
CA LEU A 379 13.42 -9.19 -23.37
C LEU A 379 14.02 -8.98 -24.76
N SER A 380 13.50 -9.71 -25.75
CA SER A 380 13.80 -9.49 -27.16
C SER A 380 13.15 -8.22 -27.70
N ASP A 381 13.70 -7.69 -28.81
CA ASP A 381 13.15 -6.51 -29.50
C ASP A 381 11.69 -6.73 -29.94
N GLU A 382 11.32 -7.96 -30.31
CA GLU A 382 9.94 -8.33 -30.65
C GLU A 382 9.01 -8.27 -29.44
N GLU A 383 9.43 -8.83 -28.29
CA GLU A 383 8.68 -8.75 -27.03
C GLU A 383 8.48 -7.29 -26.61
N ILE A 384 9.51 -6.45 -26.72
CA ILE A 384 9.44 -5.02 -26.37
C ILE A 384 8.47 -4.29 -27.32
N THR A 385 8.57 -4.53 -28.62
CA THR A 385 7.68 -3.88 -29.60
C THR A 385 6.22 -4.22 -29.31
N LEU A 386 5.93 -5.47 -28.92
CA LEU A 386 4.57 -5.89 -28.55
C LEU A 386 4.02 -5.11 -27.34
N THR A 387 4.86 -4.80 -26.34
CA THR A 387 4.43 -3.99 -25.17
C THR A 387 4.00 -2.56 -25.53
N GLY A 388 4.45 -2.03 -26.67
CA GLY A 388 4.07 -0.73 -27.21
C GLY A 388 2.79 -0.73 -28.05
N THR A 389 2.18 -1.89 -28.31
CA THR A 389 0.96 -2.04 -29.13
C THR A 389 -0.31 -2.06 -28.27
N GLU A 390 -1.50 -2.12 -28.89
CA GLU A 390 -2.79 -2.25 -28.20
C GLU A 390 -2.89 -3.51 -27.29
N GLN A 391 -2.01 -4.49 -27.45
CA GLN A 391 -1.96 -5.68 -26.61
C GLN A 391 -0.95 -5.56 -25.47
N GLY A 392 -0.29 -4.41 -25.31
CA GLY A 392 0.85 -4.25 -24.42
C GLY A 392 0.56 -4.56 -22.95
N CYS A 393 -0.62 -4.20 -22.45
CA CYS A 393 -1.04 -4.52 -21.08
C CYS A 393 -1.41 -6.00 -20.86
N SER A 394 -1.54 -6.80 -21.93
CA SER A 394 -1.70 -8.25 -21.83
C SER A 394 -0.37 -8.96 -21.54
N VAL A 395 0.76 -8.34 -21.91
CA VAL A 395 2.10 -8.86 -21.62
C VAL A 395 2.47 -8.48 -20.19
N ARG A 396 2.58 -9.48 -19.32
CA ARG A 396 2.81 -9.25 -17.87
C ARG A 396 4.23 -9.63 -17.46
N GLY A 397 4.81 -8.78 -16.61
CA GLY A 397 6.05 -9.05 -15.90
C GLY A 397 5.91 -10.19 -14.90
N ASN A 398 6.95 -11.01 -14.77
CA ASN A 398 7.03 -12.05 -13.74
C ASN A 398 7.51 -11.51 -12.39
N VAL A 399 8.20 -10.36 -12.36
CA VAL A 399 8.61 -9.67 -11.12
C VAL A 399 7.52 -8.69 -10.68
N VAL A 400 7.11 -7.81 -11.60
CA VAL A 400 5.95 -6.92 -11.42
C VAL A 400 5.08 -7.02 -12.66
N GLY A 401 3.84 -7.47 -12.50
CA GLY A 401 2.85 -7.56 -13.57
C GLY A 401 1.74 -6.54 -13.37
N TRP A 402 1.47 -5.71 -14.38
CA TRP A 402 0.38 -4.74 -14.32
C TRP A 402 -0.98 -5.46 -14.19
N GLY A 403 -1.77 -5.06 -13.18
CA GLY A 403 -3.06 -5.68 -12.87
C GLY A 403 -2.99 -7.04 -12.16
N THR A 404 -1.79 -7.55 -11.87
CA THR A 404 -1.60 -8.80 -11.10
C THR A 404 -0.79 -8.61 -9.83
N THR A 405 0.23 -7.77 -9.85
CA THR A 405 1.01 -7.42 -8.67
C THR A 405 0.32 -6.30 -7.90
N GLU A 406 0.20 -6.45 -6.58
CA GLU A 406 -0.41 -5.41 -5.74
C GLU A 406 0.46 -4.15 -5.73
N ILE A 407 -0.14 -3.03 -6.16
CA ILE A 407 0.45 -1.70 -6.09
C ILE A 407 -0.35 -0.88 -5.09
N LEU A 408 0.28 -0.54 -3.96
CA LEU A 408 -0.35 0.22 -2.89
C LEU A 408 -0.20 1.73 -3.15
N LEU A 409 -1.32 2.43 -3.21
CA LEU A 409 -1.37 3.88 -3.45
C LEU A 409 -1.38 4.65 -2.12
N HIS A 410 -0.63 5.75 -2.06
CA HIS A 410 -0.48 6.55 -0.84
C HIS A 410 -0.79 8.03 -1.05
N GLY A 411 -1.27 8.68 0.02
CA GLY A 411 -1.57 10.12 0.07
C GLY A 411 -2.77 10.51 -0.77
N GLY A 412 -2.54 10.72 -2.07
CA GLY A 412 -3.53 11.19 -3.04
C GLY A 412 -3.42 10.53 -4.42
N ALA A 413 -2.60 9.49 -4.56
CA ALA A 413 -2.54 8.70 -5.78
C ALA A 413 -3.83 7.90 -5.94
N GLN A 414 -4.37 7.83 -7.16
CA GLN A 414 -5.67 7.21 -7.40
C GLN A 414 -5.64 6.35 -8.66
N TYR A 415 -6.35 5.23 -8.63
CA TYR A 415 -6.69 4.51 -9.86
C TYR A 415 -7.75 5.29 -10.65
N ILE A 416 -7.51 5.41 -11.96
CA ILE A 416 -8.43 6.00 -12.93
C ILE A 416 -8.64 5.03 -14.08
N HIS A 417 -9.79 5.16 -14.75
CA HIS A 417 -10.19 4.37 -15.91
C HIS A 417 -10.17 5.20 -17.18
#